data_AF-A0A415KBR8-F1
#
_entry.id   AF-A0A415KBR8-F1
#
_cell.length_a   1.000
_cell.length_b   1.000
_cell.length_c   1.000
_cell.angle_alpha   90.00
_cell.angle_beta   90.00
_cell.angle_gamma   90.00
#
_symmetry.space_group_name_H-M   'P 1'
#
loop_
_entity.id
_entity.type
_entity.pdbx_description
1 polymer ?
#
loop_
_entity_poly.entity_id
_entity_poly.type
_entity_poly.pdbx_seq_one_letter_code
_entity_poly.pdbx_strand_id
1 'polypeptide(L)'
;MRALSSRNTQSNIVLRNEIDKIRLLFRKDRESYLCFYRILGFYPRNIQLYEQALLHKSTSVRSDKGRPLNNERLEFLGDAILDAIVGDIVYKRFEGKREGFLTNTRSKIVQRETLNKLAVEIGLDKLIKYSTRSSSHNSYMYGNAFEAFIGAIYLDQGYERCKQFMEQRIINRYIDLDKISRKEVNFKSKLIEWSQKNKMEVSFELIEQFLDHDSNPVFQTEVRIEGLPAGTGTGYSKKESQQNAAQMAIKKVKEPVFMSTVEEIKAQHSTTTTEPEVELATNSETELATELENEFENELEAELNVIPETKPENVLEENTSDNEISTVQPTMVAEETSQSKSPCDAPESPNRDLQ
;
A
#
# COMPACT_ATOMS: atom_id res chain seq x y z
N MET A 1 -36.74 2.74 -7.27
CA MET A 1 -36.12 1.58 -7.96
C MET A 1 -34.89 0.98 -7.26
N ARG A 2 -34.07 1.73 -6.48
CA ARG A 2 -32.85 1.19 -5.81
C ARG A 2 -33.10 0.09 -4.75
N ALA A 3 -34.22 0.14 -4.03
CA ALA A 3 -34.52 -0.84 -2.95
C ALA A 3 -34.83 -2.26 -3.46
N LEU A 4 -35.34 -2.40 -4.69
CA LEU A 4 -35.70 -3.70 -5.26
C LEU A 4 -34.47 -4.45 -5.79
N SER A 5 -33.49 -3.75 -6.34
CA SER A 5 -32.22 -4.35 -6.82
C SER A 5 -31.36 -4.86 -5.67
N SER A 6 -31.31 -4.14 -4.54
CA SER A 6 -30.52 -4.53 -3.36
C SER A 6 -31.11 -5.72 -2.60
N ARG A 7 -32.45 -5.83 -2.54
CA ARG A 7 -33.11 -7.00 -1.93
C ARG A 7 -32.87 -8.27 -2.75
N ASN A 8 -32.86 -8.15 -4.09
CA ASN A 8 -32.69 -9.29 -4.99
C ASN A 8 -31.25 -9.81 -5.06
N THR A 9 -30.26 -8.95 -4.82
CA THR A 9 -28.87 -9.38 -4.63
C THR A 9 -28.68 -10.05 -3.28
N GLN A 10 -29.18 -9.48 -2.19
CA GLN A 10 -29.07 -10.10 -0.85
C GLN A 10 -29.72 -11.49 -0.77
N SER A 11 -30.90 -11.69 -1.35
CA SER A 11 -31.56 -13.00 -1.38
C SER A 11 -30.79 -14.05 -2.19
N ASN A 12 -30.23 -13.68 -3.34
CA ASN A 12 -29.36 -14.57 -4.14
C ASN A 12 -28.06 -14.92 -3.42
N ILE A 13 -27.52 -14.00 -2.62
CA ILE A 13 -26.29 -14.20 -1.83
C ILE A 13 -26.53 -15.23 -0.73
N VAL A 14 -27.64 -15.11 0.00
CA VAL A 14 -28.01 -16.05 1.08
C VAL A 14 -28.23 -17.44 0.51
N LEU A 15 -28.98 -17.56 -0.58
CA LEU A 15 -29.23 -18.86 -1.24
C LEU A 15 -27.94 -19.51 -1.76
N ARG A 16 -27.03 -18.74 -2.34
CA ARG A 16 -25.73 -19.25 -2.80
C ARG A 16 -24.85 -19.71 -1.63
N ASN A 17 -24.81 -18.95 -0.54
CA ASN A 17 -24.07 -19.34 0.66
C ASN A 17 -24.58 -20.67 1.25
N GLU A 18 -25.89 -20.91 1.26
CA GLU A 18 -26.46 -22.18 1.74
C GLU A 18 -26.08 -23.37 0.83
N ILE A 19 -26.07 -23.18 -0.49
CA ILE A 19 -25.62 -24.21 -1.45
C ILE A 19 -24.14 -24.54 -1.25
N ASP A 20 -23.29 -23.52 -1.10
CA ASP A 20 -21.85 -23.71 -0.91
C ASP A 20 -21.55 -24.33 0.46
N LYS A 21 -22.31 -23.99 1.50
CA LYS A 21 -22.25 -24.62 2.83
C LYS A 21 -22.53 -26.12 2.77
N ILE A 22 -23.53 -26.54 2.00
CA ILE A 22 -23.87 -27.96 1.81
C ILE A 22 -22.74 -28.68 1.05
N ARG A 23 -22.17 -28.05 0.01
CA ARG A 23 -21.03 -28.62 -0.74
C ARG A 23 -19.77 -28.80 0.11
N LEU A 24 -19.59 -27.95 1.13
CA LEU A 24 -18.41 -27.97 2.01
C LEU A 24 -18.46 -29.03 3.10
N LEU A 25 -19.63 -29.56 3.44
CA LEU A 25 -19.75 -30.66 4.42
C LEU A 25 -18.98 -31.93 4.00
N PHE A 26 -18.63 -32.05 2.72
CA PHE A 26 -17.98 -33.22 2.14
C PHE A 26 -16.51 -33.00 1.72
N ARG A 27 -15.90 -31.85 2.07
CA ARG A 27 -14.49 -31.55 1.71
C ARG A 27 -13.53 -31.80 2.89
N LYS A 28 -12.33 -32.27 2.56
CA LYS A 28 -11.23 -32.53 3.51
C LYS A 28 -10.68 -31.24 4.14
N ASP A 29 -10.77 -30.12 3.43
CA ASP A 29 -10.13 -28.84 3.79
C ASP A 29 -11.07 -27.88 4.55
N ARG A 30 -12.07 -28.43 5.25
CA ARG A 30 -13.19 -27.69 5.85
C ARG A 30 -12.75 -26.55 6.76
N GLU A 31 -11.66 -26.72 7.50
CA GLU A 31 -11.12 -25.72 8.43
C GLU A 31 -10.65 -24.44 7.71
N SER A 32 -9.92 -24.59 6.61
CA SER A 32 -9.44 -23.45 5.80
C SER A 32 -10.61 -22.65 5.23
N TYR A 33 -11.64 -23.33 4.72
CA TYR A 33 -12.87 -22.65 4.24
C TYR A 33 -13.60 -21.90 5.35
N LEU A 34 -13.67 -22.47 6.56
CA LEU A 34 -14.30 -21.80 7.70
C LEU A 34 -13.51 -20.57 8.13
N CYS A 35 -12.18 -20.64 8.09
CA CYS A 35 -11.31 -19.50 8.39
C CYS A 35 -11.59 -18.34 7.43
N PHE A 36 -11.55 -18.60 6.12
CA PHE A 36 -11.86 -17.58 5.12
C PHE A 36 -13.30 -17.07 5.23
N TYR A 37 -14.28 -17.94 5.52
CA TYR A 37 -15.67 -17.52 5.72
C TYR A 37 -15.81 -16.51 6.86
N ARG A 38 -15.06 -16.68 7.97
CA ARG A 38 -15.09 -15.72 9.09
C ARG A 38 -14.62 -14.33 8.69
N ILE A 39 -13.66 -14.24 7.77
CA ILE A 39 -13.14 -12.98 7.24
C ILE A 39 -14.13 -12.42 6.19
N LEU A 40 -14.38 -13.20 5.13
CA LEU A 40 -15.13 -12.82 3.93
C LEU A 40 -16.63 -12.62 4.16
N GLY A 41 -17.25 -13.43 5.04
CA GLY A 41 -18.71 -13.53 5.16
C GLY A 41 -19.37 -14.35 4.04
N PHE A 42 -18.57 -15.00 3.18
CA PHE A 42 -19.02 -15.94 2.16
C PHE A 42 -17.95 -17.02 1.96
N TYR A 43 -18.33 -18.13 1.34
CA TYR A 43 -17.41 -19.22 1.08
C TYR A 43 -16.64 -19.02 -0.24
N PRO A 44 -15.30 -19.16 -0.24
CA PRO A 44 -14.52 -19.27 -1.47
C PRO A 44 -15.08 -20.33 -2.42
N ARG A 45 -15.11 -20.09 -3.74
CA ARG A 45 -15.34 -21.19 -4.71
C ARG A 45 -14.03 -21.87 -5.06
N ASN A 46 -12.98 -21.08 -5.28
CA ASN A 46 -11.62 -21.55 -5.46
C ASN A 46 -10.72 -21.08 -4.31
N ILE A 47 -10.55 -21.94 -3.30
CA ILE A 47 -9.71 -21.64 -2.14
C ILE A 47 -8.24 -21.39 -2.48
N GLN A 48 -7.74 -21.96 -3.57
CA GLN A 48 -6.33 -21.86 -3.97
C GLN A 48 -5.93 -20.41 -4.25
N LEU A 49 -6.85 -19.58 -4.75
CA LEU A 49 -6.61 -18.15 -4.97
C LEU A 49 -6.36 -17.42 -3.64
N TYR A 50 -7.11 -17.76 -2.61
CA TYR A 50 -7.01 -17.14 -1.29
C TYR A 50 -5.77 -17.65 -0.53
N GLU A 51 -5.45 -18.93 -0.68
CA GLU A 51 -4.19 -19.48 -0.16
C GLU A 51 -2.99 -18.84 -0.85
N GLN A 52 -3.04 -18.63 -2.17
CA GLN A 52 -1.99 -17.96 -2.92
C GLN A 52 -1.82 -16.49 -2.50
N ALA A 53 -2.90 -15.76 -2.24
CA ALA A 53 -2.85 -14.39 -1.76
C ALA A 53 -2.05 -14.21 -0.45
N LEU A 54 -2.00 -15.28 0.36
CA LEU A 54 -1.30 -15.33 1.65
C LEU A 54 0.16 -15.81 1.53
N LEU A 55 0.65 -16.13 0.33
CA LEU A 55 2.02 -16.57 0.11
C LEU A 55 2.92 -15.38 -0.23
N HIS A 56 3.65 -14.89 0.77
CA HIS A 56 4.64 -13.85 0.54
C HIS A 56 5.78 -14.37 -0.37
N LYS A 57 6.37 -13.49 -1.19
CA LYS A 57 7.46 -13.81 -2.14
C LYS A 57 8.68 -14.48 -1.51
N SER A 58 8.92 -14.31 -0.21
CA SER A 58 10.01 -14.99 0.50
C SER A 58 9.77 -16.49 0.72
N THR A 59 8.58 -16.99 0.42
CA THR A 59 8.24 -18.40 0.49
C THR A 59 8.81 -19.18 -0.70
N SER A 60 9.42 -20.34 -0.47
CA SER A 60 10.02 -21.20 -1.51
C SER A 60 9.02 -22.16 -2.18
N VAL A 61 7.72 -21.88 -2.10
CA VAL A 61 6.66 -22.73 -2.66
C VAL A 61 6.66 -22.61 -4.19
N ARG A 62 6.58 -23.75 -4.87
CA ARG A 62 6.53 -23.85 -6.32
C ARG A 62 5.28 -24.60 -6.76
N SER A 63 4.76 -24.23 -7.92
CA SER A 63 3.71 -24.97 -8.62
C SER A 63 4.21 -26.32 -9.14
N ASP A 64 3.29 -27.19 -9.55
CA ASP A 64 3.59 -28.48 -10.22
C ASP A 64 4.46 -28.32 -11.48
N LYS A 65 4.47 -27.11 -12.07
CA LYS A 65 5.27 -26.74 -13.24
C LYS A 65 6.61 -26.08 -12.86
N GLY A 66 7.01 -26.13 -11.59
CA GLY A 66 8.27 -25.59 -11.08
C GLY A 66 8.34 -24.06 -10.97
N ARG A 67 7.26 -23.32 -11.32
CA ARG A 67 7.23 -21.86 -11.22
C ARG A 67 7.04 -21.41 -9.76
N PRO A 68 7.71 -20.32 -9.31
CA PRO A 68 7.44 -19.72 -8.01
C PRO A 68 5.95 -19.40 -7.85
N LEU A 69 5.40 -19.71 -6.68
CA LEU A 69 3.99 -19.46 -6.36
C LEU A 69 3.93 -18.50 -5.17
N ASN A 70 3.65 -17.24 -5.48
CA ASN A 70 3.57 -16.13 -4.54
C ASN A 70 2.37 -15.22 -4.86
N ASN A 71 2.20 -14.18 -4.06
CA ASN A 71 1.07 -13.26 -4.12
C ASN A 71 1.25 -12.06 -5.05
N GLU A 72 2.45 -11.82 -5.62
CA GLU A 72 2.78 -10.57 -6.34
C GLU A 72 1.85 -10.29 -7.53
N ARG A 73 1.47 -11.32 -8.29
CA ARG A 73 0.52 -11.14 -9.42
C ARG A 73 -0.90 -10.85 -8.96
N LEU A 74 -1.29 -11.38 -7.80
CA LEU A 74 -2.60 -11.08 -7.22
C LEU A 74 -2.61 -9.70 -6.59
N GLU A 75 -1.50 -9.27 -5.97
CA GLU A 75 -1.27 -7.92 -5.44
C GLU A 75 -1.47 -6.89 -6.55
N PHE A 76 -0.74 -7.03 -7.66
CA PHE A 76 -0.87 -6.13 -8.82
C PHE A 76 -2.31 -5.98 -9.31
N LEU A 77 -3.04 -7.09 -9.48
CA LEU A 77 -4.44 -7.04 -9.91
C LEU A 77 -5.34 -6.45 -8.82
N GLY A 78 -5.08 -6.83 -7.57
CA GLY A 78 -5.85 -6.44 -6.40
C GLY A 78 -5.79 -4.96 -6.13
N ASP A 79 -4.63 -4.33 -6.30
CA ASP A 79 -4.42 -2.89 -6.18
C ASP A 79 -5.33 -2.10 -7.13
N ALA A 80 -5.27 -2.40 -8.43
CA ALA A 80 -6.13 -1.75 -9.43
C ALA A 80 -7.64 -1.91 -9.14
N ILE A 81 -8.04 -3.10 -8.66
CA ILE A 81 -9.44 -3.36 -8.28
C ILE A 81 -9.83 -2.62 -7.00
N LEU A 82 -8.93 -2.60 -6.01
CA LEU A 82 -9.12 -1.88 -4.75
C LEU A 82 -9.32 -0.39 -5.01
N ASP A 83 -8.48 0.21 -5.85
CA ASP A 83 -8.56 1.62 -6.23
C ASP A 83 -9.88 1.97 -6.90
N ALA A 84 -10.34 1.12 -7.84
CA ALA A 84 -11.62 1.30 -8.49
C ALA A 84 -12.79 1.21 -7.51
N ILE A 85 -12.75 0.26 -6.57
CA ILE A 85 -13.80 0.07 -5.55
C ILE A 85 -13.83 1.25 -4.58
N VAL A 86 -12.67 1.64 -4.03
CA VAL A 86 -12.59 2.75 -3.07
C VAL A 86 -12.97 4.06 -3.75
N GLY A 87 -12.56 4.27 -5.00
CA GLY A 87 -12.99 5.40 -5.82
C GLY A 87 -14.51 5.49 -5.93
N ASP A 88 -15.20 4.38 -6.26
CA ASP A 88 -16.67 4.35 -6.33
C ASP A 88 -17.32 4.69 -4.98
N ILE A 89 -16.79 4.14 -3.89
CA ILE A 89 -17.33 4.36 -2.54
C ILE A 89 -17.16 5.82 -2.10
N VAL A 90 -15.97 6.39 -2.29
CA VAL A 90 -15.64 7.78 -1.95
C VAL A 90 -16.46 8.76 -2.78
N TYR A 91 -16.59 8.52 -4.10
CA TYR A 91 -17.40 9.33 -5.01
C TYR A 91 -18.87 9.40 -4.55
N LYS A 92 -19.45 8.26 -4.18
CA LYS A 92 -20.84 8.18 -3.69
C LYS A 92 -21.02 8.74 -2.29
N ARG A 93 -20.04 8.58 -1.40
CA ARG A 93 -20.13 9.06 -0.01
C ARG A 93 -20.06 10.58 0.08
N PHE A 94 -19.23 11.20 -0.75
CA PHE A 94 -18.90 12.63 -0.65
C PHE A 94 -19.43 13.43 -1.84
N GLU A 95 -20.74 13.34 -2.07
CA GLU A 95 -21.42 14.09 -3.14
C GLU A 95 -21.10 15.60 -3.05
N GLY A 96 -20.77 16.21 -4.19
CA GLY A 96 -20.45 17.64 -4.30
C GLY A 96 -19.02 18.04 -3.88
N LYS A 97 -18.16 17.10 -3.48
CA LYS A 97 -16.73 17.39 -3.28
C LYS A 97 -15.97 17.38 -4.61
N ARG A 98 -14.90 18.18 -4.67
CA ARG A 98 -14.02 18.30 -5.86
C ARG A 98 -13.12 17.08 -6.00
N GLU A 99 -12.68 16.82 -7.22
CA GLU A 99 -11.79 15.70 -7.59
C GLU A 99 -10.60 15.55 -6.63
N GLY A 100 -9.80 16.60 -6.41
CA GLY A 100 -8.64 16.50 -5.51
C GLY A 100 -8.96 16.07 -4.06
N PHE A 101 -10.16 16.40 -3.54
CA PHE A 101 -10.59 15.88 -2.24
C PHE A 101 -10.90 14.38 -2.29
N LEU A 102 -11.54 13.92 -3.37
CA LEU A 102 -11.88 12.52 -3.58
C LEU A 102 -10.61 11.69 -3.77
N THR A 103 -9.69 12.13 -4.64
CA THR A 103 -8.38 11.51 -4.88
C THR A 103 -7.58 11.42 -3.59
N ASN A 104 -7.48 12.51 -2.84
CA ASN A 104 -6.79 12.52 -1.54
C ASN A 104 -7.43 11.58 -0.51
N THR A 105 -8.77 11.49 -0.48
CA THR A 105 -9.47 10.59 0.44
C THR A 105 -9.29 9.13 0.05
N ARG A 106 -9.35 8.81 -1.26
CA ARG A 106 -9.04 7.47 -1.79
C ARG A 106 -7.64 7.05 -1.39
N SER A 107 -6.62 7.87 -1.70
CA SER A 107 -5.22 7.57 -1.38
C SER A 107 -5.01 7.26 0.10
N LYS A 108 -5.67 7.97 1.02
CA LYS A 108 -5.58 7.68 2.47
C LYS A 108 -6.16 6.33 2.87
N ILE A 109 -7.20 5.87 2.17
CA ILE A 109 -7.84 4.59 2.45
C ILE A 109 -6.97 3.45 1.94
N VAL A 110 -6.41 3.60 0.73
CA VAL A 110 -5.57 2.58 0.08
C VAL A 110 -4.08 2.68 0.44
N GLN A 111 -3.66 3.69 1.21
CA GLN A 111 -2.26 3.79 1.62
C GLN A 111 -1.85 2.58 2.47
N ARG A 112 -0.58 2.19 2.31
CA ARG A 112 0.04 1.04 2.97
C ARG A 112 -0.20 0.98 4.48
N GLU A 113 -0.09 2.10 5.19
CA GLU A 113 -0.30 2.14 6.65
C GLU A 113 -1.74 1.78 7.04
N THR A 114 -2.71 2.17 6.21
CA THR A 114 -4.12 1.82 6.42
C THR A 114 -4.35 0.34 6.09
N LEU A 115 -3.85 -0.13 4.94
CA LEU A 115 -4.04 -1.53 4.53
C LEU A 115 -3.36 -2.53 5.48
N ASN A 116 -2.17 -2.22 5.98
CA ASN A 116 -1.51 -3.04 7.01
C ASN A 116 -2.38 -3.17 8.27
N LYS A 117 -2.97 -2.07 8.74
CA LYS A 117 -3.84 -2.08 9.92
C LYS A 117 -5.08 -2.92 9.67
N LEU A 118 -5.72 -2.74 8.52
CA LEU A 118 -6.89 -3.52 8.13
C LEU A 118 -6.58 -5.01 8.04
N ALA A 119 -5.44 -5.38 7.45
CA ALA A 119 -4.99 -6.77 7.38
C ALA A 119 -4.85 -7.42 8.77
N VAL A 120 -4.28 -6.70 9.74
CA VAL A 120 -4.19 -7.18 11.13
C VAL A 120 -5.57 -7.25 11.80
N GLU A 121 -6.42 -6.23 11.62
CA GLU A 121 -7.75 -6.16 12.23
C GLU A 121 -8.70 -7.26 11.75
N ILE A 122 -8.55 -7.70 10.50
CA ILE A 122 -9.31 -8.85 9.96
C ILE A 122 -8.63 -10.20 10.22
N GLY A 123 -7.45 -10.21 10.85
CA GLY A 123 -6.68 -11.41 11.19
C GLY A 123 -5.94 -12.06 10.02
N LEU A 124 -5.70 -11.32 8.93
CA LEU A 124 -4.95 -11.80 7.77
C LEU A 124 -3.47 -12.04 8.09
N ASP A 125 -2.90 -11.21 8.97
CA ASP A 125 -1.53 -11.30 9.47
C ASP A 125 -1.17 -12.70 9.98
N LYS A 126 -2.12 -13.37 10.65
CA LYS A 126 -1.95 -14.72 11.22
C LYS A 126 -1.95 -15.83 10.18
N LEU A 127 -2.39 -15.54 8.95
CA LEU A 127 -2.54 -16.53 7.89
C LEU A 127 -1.44 -16.44 6.84
N ILE A 128 -0.69 -15.33 6.81
CA ILE A 128 0.38 -15.11 5.83
C ILE A 128 1.54 -16.08 6.09
N LYS A 129 1.97 -16.76 5.03
CA LYS A 129 3.14 -17.63 5.06
C LYS A 129 4.34 -16.90 4.47
N TYR A 130 5.42 -16.87 5.23
CA TYR A 130 6.68 -16.23 4.87
C TYR A 130 7.86 -16.97 5.49
N SER A 131 9.06 -16.81 4.92
CA SER A 131 10.27 -17.39 5.48
C SER A 131 10.80 -16.57 6.67
N THR A 132 11.10 -17.23 7.79
CA THR A 132 11.62 -16.60 9.02
C THR A 132 12.97 -15.92 8.85
N ARG A 133 13.70 -16.22 7.78
CA ARG A 133 14.99 -15.59 7.43
C ARG A 133 14.86 -14.17 6.85
N SER A 134 13.63 -13.67 6.67
CA SER A 134 13.33 -12.37 6.04
C SER A 134 12.64 -11.37 6.98
N SER A 135 12.98 -11.41 8.27
CA SER A 135 12.31 -10.66 9.37
C SER A 135 12.42 -9.14 9.28
N SER A 136 13.20 -8.57 8.37
CA SER A 136 13.44 -7.12 8.28
C SER A 136 12.38 -6.33 7.49
N HIS A 137 11.35 -6.99 6.93
CA HIS A 137 10.44 -6.35 5.96
C HIS A 137 8.95 -6.53 6.27
N ASN A 138 8.57 -6.50 7.54
CA ASN A 138 7.17 -6.63 7.96
C ASN A 138 6.29 -5.42 7.62
N SER A 139 6.86 -4.25 7.30
CA SER A 139 6.09 -3.00 7.18
C SER A 139 5.23 -2.90 5.92
N TYR A 140 5.42 -3.73 4.90
CA TYR A 140 4.60 -3.74 3.68
C TYR A 140 3.91 -5.07 3.41
N MET A 141 4.37 -6.16 4.04
CA MET A 141 3.87 -7.50 3.78
C MET A 141 2.36 -7.65 3.99
N TYR A 142 1.81 -6.99 5.02
CA TYR A 142 0.38 -7.13 5.35
C TYR A 142 -0.53 -6.39 4.35
N GLY A 143 -0.13 -5.20 3.91
CA GLY A 143 -0.81 -4.42 2.88
C GLY A 143 -0.81 -5.15 1.55
N ASN A 144 0.35 -5.64 1.12
CA ASN A 144 0.49 -6.45 -0.09
C ASN A 144 -0.39 -7.71 -0.05
N ALA A 145 -0.43 -8.41 1.08
CA ALA A 145 -1.32 -9.56 1.26
C ALA A 145 -2.80 -9.16 1.22
N PHE A 146 -3.16 -7.99 1.74
CA PHE A 146 -4.52 -7.46 1.66
C PHE A 146 -4.92 -7.18 0.20
N GLU A 147 -4.08 -6.49 -0.57
CA GLU A 147 -4.30 -6.26 -1.99
C GLU A 147 -4.42 -7.58 -2.75
N ALA A 148 -3.51 -8.52 -2.53
CA ALA A 148 -3.60 -9.85 -3.12
C ALA A 148 -4.89 -10.59 -2.76
N PHE A 149 -5.40 -10.40 -1.53
CA PHE A 149 -6.66 -10.96 -1.07
C PHE A 149 -7.86 -10.36 -1.81
N ILE A 150 -7.84 -9.05 -2.08
CA ILE A 150 -8.80 -8.37 -2.97
C ILE A 150 -8.73 -8.95 -4.39
N GLY A 151 -7.53 -9.14 -4.93
CA GLY A 151 -7.31 -9.79 -6.23
C GLY A 151 -7.90 -11.21 -6.29
N ALA A 152 -7.73 -12.00 -5.22
CA ALA A 152 -8.31 -13.33 -5.10
C ALA A 152 -9.85 -13.31 -5.09
N ILE A 153 -10.47 -12.40 -4.31
CA ILE A 153 -11.93 -12.23 -4.28
C ILE A 153 -12.46 -11.86 -5.67
N TYR A 154 -11.78 -10.92 -6.34
CA TYR A 154 -12.17 -10.48 -7.68
C TYR A 154 -12.15 -11.63 -8.69
N LEU A 155 -11.08 -12.43 -8.72
CA LEU A 155 -11.00 -13.58 -9.63
C LEU A 155 -12.01 -14.68 -9.30
N ASP A 156 -12.32 -14.88 -8.02
CA ASP A 156 -13.24 -15.94 -7.57
C ASP A 156 -14.72 -15.57 -7.74
N GLN A 157 -15.08 -14.32 -7.44
CA GLN A 157 -16.48 -13.88 -7.27
C GLN A 157 -16.87 -12.65 -8.09
N GLY A 158 -15.91 -11.96 -8.71
CA GLY A 158 -16.12 -10.76 -9.51
C GLY A 158 -16.21 -9.46 -8.71
N TYR A 159 -16.24 -8.35 -9.45
CA TYR A 159 -16.18 -6.98 -8.92
C TYR A 159 -17.26 -6.68 -7.86
N GLU A 160 -18.53 -6.99 -8.13
CA GLU A 160 -19.64 -6.67 -7.24
C GLU A 160 -19.49 -7.31 -5.85
N ARG A 161 -18.94 -8.52 -5.78
CA ARG A 161 -18.71 -9.20 -4.51
C ARG A 161 -17.53 -8.61 -3.75
N CYS A 162 -16.47 -8.27 -4.48
CA CYS A 162 -15.33 -7.57 -3.92
C CYS A 162 -15.74 -6.22 -3.33
N LYS A 163 -16.57 -5.46 -4.05
CA LYS A 163 -17.12 -4.19 -3.58
C LYS A 163 -17.99 -4.35 -2.33
N GLN A 164 -18.89 -5.33 -2.30
CA GLN A 164 -19.71 -5.60 -1.11
C GLN A 164 -18.88 -5.96 0.10
N PHE A 165 -17.82 -6.76 -0.09
CA PHE A 165 -16.86 -7.07 0.96
C PHE A 165 -16.20 -5.78 1.48
N MET A 166 -15.67 -4.95 0.59
CA MET A 166 -15.05 -3.68 0.97
C MET A 166 -16.01 -2.73 1.69
N GLU A 167 -17.24 -2.56 1.21
CA GLU A 167 -18.22 -1.69 1.87
C GLU A 167 -18.63 -2.22 3.25
N GLN A 168 -19.05 -3.49 3.34
CA GLN A 168 -19.76 -4.02 4.51
C GLN A 168 -18.85 -4.64 5.58
N ARG A 169 -17.70 -5.18 5.16
CA ARG A 169 -16.78 -5.89 6.03
C ARG A 169 -15.59 -5.02 6.40
N ILE A 170 -15.12 -4.19 5.47
CA ILE A 170 -13.94 -3.36 5.69
C ILE A 170 -14.34 -1.94 6.12
N ILE A 171 -14.85 -1.13 5.20
CA ILE A 171 -15.07 0.31 5.41
C ILE A 171 -16.05 0.57 6.55
N ASN A 172 -17.24 -0.02 6.53
CA ASN A 172 -18.26 0.25 7.56
C ASN A 172 -17.88 -0.21 8.98
N ARG A 173 -16.84 -1.04 9.15
CA ARG A 173 -16.44 -1.58 10.46
C ARG A 173 -15.17 -0.95 11.00
N TYR A 174 -14.22 -0.68 10.10
CA TYR A 174 -12.85 -0.34 10.48
C TYR A 174 -12.45 1.07 10.03
N ILE A 175 -13.20 1.69 9.12
CA ILE A 175 -12.84 3.01 8.56
C ILE A 175 -13.95 4.03 8.84
N ASP A 176 -13.61 5.02 9.67
CA ASP A 176 -14.37 6.26 9.76
C ASP A 176 -13.99 7.19 8.60
N LEU A 177 -14.83 7.22 7.56
CA LEU A 177 -14.61 8.03 6.36
C LEU A 177 -14.59 9.54 6.66
N ASP A 178 -15.36 10.01 7.64
CA ASP A 178 -15.42 11.43 8.00
C ASP A 178 -14.16 11.86 8.76
N LYS A 179 -13.60 10.97 9.58
CA LYS A 179 -12.31 11.18 10.25
C LYS A 179 -11.14 11.09 9.27
N ILE A 180 -11.13 10.09 8.37
CA ILE A 180 -10.01 9.88 7.45
C ILE A 180 -9.91 11.02 6.42
N SER A 181 -11.04 11.51 5.91
CA SER A 181 -11.05 12.61 4.94
C SER A 181 -10.46 13.91 5.50
N ARG A 182 -10.64 14.17 6.80
CA ARG A 182 -10.08 15.34 7.50
C ARG A 182 -8.61 15.17 7.92
N LYS A 183 -8.10 13.94 8.01
CA LYS A 183 -6.71 13.68 8.42
C LYS A 183 -5.78 14.29 7.37
N GLU A 184 -4.85 15.12 7.79
CA GLU A 184 -3.84 15.66 6.88
C GLU A 184 -2.62 14.74 6.87
N VAL A 185 -2.27 14.23 5.69
CA VAL A 185 -1.14 13.31 5.52
C VAL A 185 -0.18 13.74 4.43
N ASN A 186 -0.49 14.79 3.64
CA ASN A 186 0.33 15.28 2.55
C ASN A 186 0.85 16.73 2.78
N PHE A 187 1.71 16.91 3.78
CA PHE A 187 2.30 18.19 4.17
C PHE A 187 3.28 18.74 3.13
N LYS A 188 4.08 17.91 2.44
CA LYS A 188 4.98 18.40 1.38
C LYS A 188 4.20 19.07 0.25
N SER A 189 3.20 18.40 -0.32
CA SER A 189 2.40 19.00 -1.40
C SER A 189 1.65 20.25 -0.94
N LYS A 190 1.06 20.23 0.26
CA LYS A 190 0.41 21.41 0.85
C LYS A 190 1.34 22.61 0.98
N LEU A 191 2.61 22.37 1.34
CA LEU A 191 3.58 23.43 1.48
C LEU A 191 3.97 24.00 0.11
N ILE A 192 4.13 23.15 -0.90
CA ILE A 192 4.40 23.57 -2.28
C ILE A 192 3.22 24.38 -2.84
N GLU A 193 1.99 23.91 -2.65
CA GLU A 193 0.76 24.66 -3.03
C GLU A 193 0.71 26.03 -2.34
N TRP A 194 1.05 26.09 -1.05
CA TRP A 194 1.14 27.35 -0.31
C TRP A 194 2.25 28.25 -0.87
N SER A 195 3.41 27.69 -1.19
CA SER A 195 4.55 28.40 -1.77
C SER A 195 4.15 29.10 -3.07
N GLN A 196 3.56 28.34 -4.00
CA GLN A 196 3.11 28.83 -5.30
C GLN A 196 2.05 29.93 -5.15
N LYS A 197 1.06 29.70 -4.28
CA LYS A 197 -0.01 30.68 -4.03
C LYS A 197 0.52 32.01 -3.48
N ASN A 198 1.52 31.97 -2.61
CA ASN A 198 2.12 33.15 -2.00
C ASN A 198 3.34 33.68 -2.78
N LYS A 199 3.68 33.04 -3.91
CA LYS A 199 4.87 33.30 -4.72
C LYS A 199 6.16 33.29 -3.89
N MET A 200 6.24 32.40 -2.91
CA MET A 200 7.41 32.22 -2.05
C MET A 200 8.29 31.11 -2.63
N GLU A 201 9.60 31.21 -2.47
CA GLU A 201 10.54 30.12 -2.74
C GLU A 201 10.60 29.16 -1.55
N VAL A 202 10.46 27.85 -1.81
CA VAL A 202 10.61 26.77 -0.84
C VAL A 202 11.65 25.78 -1.34
N SER A 203 12.67 25.49 -0.53
CA SER A 203 13.67 24.45 -0.80
C SER A 203 13.66 23.35 0.26
N PHE A 204 14.00 22.14 -0.15
CA PHE A 204 14.17 20.97 0.72
C PHE A 204 15.63 20.53 0.68
N GLU A 205 16.35 20.74 1.76
CA GLU A 205 17.78 20.49 1.86
C GLU A 205 18.03 19.25 2.74
N LEU A 206 18.72 18.23 2.20
CA LEU A 206 19.17 17.10 3.02
C LEU A 206 20.36 17.55 3.86
N ILE A 207 20.15 17.69 5.17
CA ILE A 207 21.19 18.15 6.11
C ILE A 207 22.14 17.00 6.42
N GLU A 208 21.57 15.83 6.72
CA GLU A 208 22.32 14.71 7.26
C GLU A 208 21.70 13.37 6.84
N GLN A 209 22.56 12.37 6.74
CA GLN A 209 22.18 10.96 6.61
C GLN A 209 23.06 10.13 7.56
N PHE A 210 22.43 9.34 8.42
CA PHE A 210 23.12 8.53 9.41
C PHE A 210 22.41 7.18 9.62
N LEU A 211 22.98 6.31 10.45
CA LEU A 211 22.36 5.04 10.85
C LEU A 211 21.80 5.16 12.27
N ASP A 212 20.60 4.63 12.51
CA ASP A 212 20.07 4.50 13.87
C ASP A 212 20.75 3.34 14.64
N HIS A 213 20.29 3.10 15.87
CA HIS A 213 20.82 2.04 16.73
C HIS A 213 20.65 0.64 16.14
N ASP A 214 19.64 0.43 15.28
CA ASP A 214 19.34 -0.84 14.62
C ASP A 214 19.98 -0.93 13.22
N SER A 215 20.91 -0.02 12.90
CA SER A 215 21.59 0.09 11.60
C SER A 215 20.64 0.38 10.42
N ASN A 216 19.50 1.01 10.66
CA ASN A 216 18.61 1.50 9.61
C ASN A 216 19.05 2.89 9.14
N PRO A 217 18.98 3.19 7.83
CA PRO A 217 19.28 4.52 7.32
C PRO A 217 18.23 5.54 7.77
N VAL A 218 18.70 6.66 8.33
CA VAL A 218 17.91 7.82 8.72
C VAL A 218 18.35 9.02 7.89
N PHE A 219 17.38 9.75 7.37
CA PHE A 219 17.57 10.97 6.58
C PHE A 219 17.01 12.15 7.37
N GLN A 220 17.74 13.27 7.39
CA GLN A 220 17.31 14.51 8.01
C GLN A 220 17.25 15.62 6.97
N THR A 221 16.07 16.22 6.82
CA THR A 221 15.81 17.30 5.86
C THR A 221 15.45 18.59 6.58
N GLU A 222 15.99 19.71 6.10
CA GLU A 222 15.52 21.06 6.41
C GLU A 222 14.64 21.56 5.27
N VAL A 223 13.57 22.25 5.62
CA VAL A 223 12.80 23.08 4.70
C VAL A 223 13.18 24.52 4.94
N ARG A 224 13.49 25.24 3.86
CA ARG A 224 13.72 26.69 3.89
C ARG A 224 12.67 27.41 3.07
N ILE A 225 12.28 28.59 3.54
CA ILE A 225 11.36 29.51 2.86
C ILE A 225 12.11 30.82 2.68
N GLU A 226 12.31 31.27 1.44
CA GLU A 226 13.13 32.46 1.12
C GLU A 226 14.52 32.39 1.81
N GLY A 227 15.13 31.21 1.81
CA GLY A 227 16.41 30.94 2.48
C GLY A 227 16.36 30.82 4.01
N LEU A 228 15.23 31.12 4.67
CA LEU A 228 15.10 30.97 6.13
C LEU A 228 14.68 29.55 6.54
N PRO A 229 15.31 28.95 7.57
CA PRO A 229 14.89 27.66 8.11
C PRO A 229 13.44 27.69 8.61
N ALA A 230 12.58 26.92 7.96
CA ALA A 230 11.15 26.86 8.23
C ALA A 230 10.75 25.59 8.99
N GLY A 231 11.50 24.50 8.86
CA GLY A 231 11.23 23.26 9.58
C GLY A 231 12.29 22.20 9.33
N THR A 232 12.42 21.24 10.23
CA THR A 232 13.30 20.09 10.07
C THR A 232 12.51 18.80 10.26
N GLY A 233 12.96 17.71 9.66
CA GLY A 233 12.27 16.43 9.75
C GLY A 233 13.21 15.27 9.51
N THR A 234 13.05 14.23 10.31
CA THR A 234 13.76 12.96 10.15
C THR A 234 12.82 11.88 9.63
N GLY A 235 13.36 10.90 8.92
CA GLY A 235 12.60 9.75 8.42
C GLY A 235 13.53 8.64 7.92
N TYR A 236 12.98 7.43 7.75
CA TYR A 236 13.72 6.27 7.22
C TYR A 236 13.84 6.28 5.70
N SER A 237 13.25 7.28 5.05
CA SER A 237 13.43 7.59 3.63
C SER A 237 13.52 9.10 3.43
N LYS A 238 14.12 9.54 2.31
CA LYS A 238 14.14 10.96 1.92
C LYS A 238 12.72 11.55 1.79
N LYS A 239 11.76 10.75 1.30
CA LYS A 239 10.36 11.15 1.17
C LYS A 239 9.74 11.42 2.53
N GLU A 240 9.94 10.52 3.48
CA GLU A 240 9.44 10.66 4.86
C GLU A 240 10.08 11.85 5.60
N SER A 241 11.40 12.03 5.48
CA SER A 241 12.10 13.16 6.13
C SER A 241 11.61 14.50 5.61
N GLN A 242 11.45 14.65 4.29
CA GLN A 242 10.88 15.84 3.65
C GLN A 242 9.44 16.10 4.12
N GLN A 243 8.64 15.05 4.23
CA GLN A 243 7.25 15.15 4.67
C GLN A 243 7.11 15.67 6.09
N ASN A 244 7.95 15.16 7.00
CA ASN A 244 7.99 15.59 8.40
C ASN A 244 8.51 17.03 8.53
N ALA A 245 9.51 17.40 7.73
CA ALA A 245 10.03 18.76 7.69
C ALA A 245 8.97 19.76 7.18
N ALA A 246 8.23 19.39 6.13
CA ALA A 246 7.10 20.18 5.62
C ALA A 246 5.98 20.35 6.65
N GLN A 247 5.71 19.32 7.47
CA GLN A 247 4.72 19.42 8.54
C GLN A 247 5.10 20.51 9.56
N MET A 248 6.38 20.60 9.93
CA MET A 248 6.87 21.67 10.80
C MET A 248 6.78 23.03 10.12
N ALA A 249 7.23 23.14 8.86
CA ALA A 249 7.15 24.37 8.10
C ALA A 249 5.72 24.91 7.95
N ILE A 250 4.73 24.05 7.67
CA ILE A 250 3.30 24.45 7.59
C ILE A 250 2.78 25.02 8.91
N LYS A 251 3.28 24.55 10.05
CA LYS A 251 2.92 25.15 11.35
C LYS A 251 3.58 26.51 11.50
N LYS A 252 4.86 26.62 11.12
CA LYS A 252 5.65 27.84 11.26
C LYS A 252 5.17 28.99 10.37
N VAL A 253 4.71 28.72 9.14
CA VAL A 253 4.11 29.75 8.26
C VAL A 253 2.79 30.32 8.79
N LYS A 254 2.19 29.72 9.83
CA LYS A 254 1.01 30.29 10.51
C LYS A 254 1.40 31.25 11.63
N GLU A 255 2.67 31.31 12.00
CA GLU A 255 3.19 32.21 13.03
C GLU A 255 3.42 33.60 12.42
N PRO A 256 2.72 34.66 12.92
CA PRO A 256 2.83 35.99 12.32
C PRO A 256 4.25 36.55 12.32
N VAL A 257 5.02 36.27 13.38
CA VAL A 257 6.40 36.74 13.55
C VAL A 257 7.34 36.13 12.51
N PHE A 258 7.16 34.85 12.20
CA PHE A 258 7.97 34.20 11.17
C PHE A 258 7.62 34.76 9.78
N MET A 259 6.33 34.93 9.50
CA MET A 259 5.86 35.44 8.22
C MET A 259 6.31 36.88 7.94
N SER A 260 6.32 37.77 8.94
CA SER A 260 6.83 39.14 8.75
C SER A 260 8.30 39.14 8.34
N THR A 261 9.12 38.30 8.98
CA THR A 261 10.56 38.21 8.64
C THR A 261 10.77 37.65 7.23
N VAL A 262 9.99 36.65 6.82
CA VAL A 262 10.05 36.09 5.47
C VAL A 262 9.66 37.14 4.42
N GLU A 263 8.60 37.92 4.68
CA GLU A 263 8.16 38.99 3.78
C GLU A 263 9.20 40.12 3.65
N GLU A 264 9.87 40.48 4.75
CA GLU A 264 10.97 41.45 4.72
C GLU A 264 12.15 40.98 3.86
N ILE A 265 12.55 39.70 4.00
CA ILE A 265 13.65 39.12 3.21
C ILE A 265 13.30 39.07 1.73
N LYS A 266 12.07 38.68 1.40
CA LYS A 266 11.59 38.67 0.02
C LYS A 266 11.59 40.07 -0.59
N ALA A 267 11.15 41.08 0.17
CA ALA A 267 11.17 42.47 -0.28
C ALA A 267 12.60 42.94 -0.59
N GLN A 268 13.57 42.58 0.25
CA GLN A 268 14.99 42.92 0.06
C GLN A 268 15.58 42.26 -1.20
N HIS A 269 15.26 40.98 -1.45
CA HIS A 269 15.71 40.26 -2.65
C HIS A 269 15.08 40.85 -3.92
N SER A 270 13.81 41.25 -3.88
CA SER A 270 13.15 41.91 -5.03
C SER A 270 13.68 43.32 -5.33
N THR A 271 14.27 44.03 -4.36
CA THR A 271 14.85 45.37 -4.56
C THR A 271 16.30 45.38 -5.05
N THR A 272 17.00 44.24 -5.00
CA THR A 272 18.42 44.14 -5.44
C THR A 272 18.54 43.78 -6.92
N THR A 273 17.44 43.40 -7.59
CA THR A 273 17.41 42.97 -9.00
C THR A 273 17.07 44.08 -10.01
N THR A 274 17.04 45.37 -9.60
CA THR A 274 16.76 46.50 -10.51
C THR A 274 18.00 47.30 -10.91
N GLU A 275 18.76 46.79 -11.89
CA GLU A 275 19.49 47.57 -12.92
C GLU A 275 19.39 46.80 -14.26
N PRO A 276 19.36 47.48 -15.42
CA PRO A 276 18.43 47.15 -16.50
C PRO A 276 18.90 45.99 -17.39
N GLU A 277 18.10 44.93 -17.49
CA GLU A 277 18.19 43.99 -18.59
C GLU A 277 17.41 44.48 -19.81
N VAL A 278 18.12 44.49 -20.93
CA VAL A 278 17.65 44.76 -22.28
C VAL A 278 16.52 43.79 -22.63
N GLU A 279 15.44 44.33 -23.20
CA GLU A 279 14.34 43.57 -23.79
C GLU A 279 14.87 42.48 -24.75
N LEU A 280 14.61 41.22 -24.43
CA LEU A 280 14.40 40.20 -25.45
C LEU A 280 13.18 39.36 -25.09
N ALA A 281 12.14 39.56 -25.89
CA ALA A 281 10.82 38.97 -25.75
C ALA A 281 10.82 37.44 -25.96
N THR A 282 10.02 36.79 -25.11
CA THR A 282 9.06 35.70 -25.42
C THR A 282 9.60 34.34 -25.87
N ASN A 283 9.42 33.33 -25.00
CA ASN A 283 8.68 32.06 -25.26
C ASN A 283 9.03 30.88 -24.30
N SER A 284 9.39 31.10 -23.04
CA SER A 284 9.79 29.99 -22.14
C SER A 284 8.77 29.58 -21.05
N GLU A 285 7.69 30.34 -20.84
CA GLU A 285 6.79 30.12 -19.69
C GLU A 285 5.79 28.96 -19.86
N THR A 286 5.72 28.33 -21.04
CA THR A 286 4.78 27.22 -21.28
C THR A 286 5.46 25.85 -21.29
N GLU A 287 6.78 25.78 -21.49
CA GLU A 287 7.50 24.49 -21.55
C GLU A 287 7.86 23.96 -20.15
N LEU A 288 8.23 24.85 -19.21
CA LEU A 288 8.56 24.48 -17.83
C LEU A 288 7.35 23.96 -17.02
N ALA A 289 6.15 24.44 -17.35
CA ALA A 289 4.91 24.02 -16.71
C ALA A 289 4.55 22.57 -17.09
N THR A 290 4.74 22.21 -18.36
CA THR A 290 4.54 20.83 -18.83
C THR A 290 5.62 19.87 -18.33
N GLU A 291 6.87 20.30 -18.18
CA GLU A 291 7.95 19.41 -17.71
C GLU A 291 7.77 19.01 -16.24
N LEU A 292 7.35 19.92 -15.37
CA LEU A 292 7.13 19.64 -13.94
C LEU A 292 5.81 18.89 -13.66
N GLU A 293 4.75 19.14 -14.45
CA GLU A 293 3.53 18.32 -14.40
C GLU A 293 3.79 16.91 -14.92
N ASN A 294 4.60 16.76 -15.98
CA ASN A 294 5.00 15.45 -16.50
C ASN A 294 5.96 14.71 -15.55
N GLU A 295 6.88 15.39 -14.86
CA GLU A 295 7.71 14.75 -13.81
C GLU A 295 6.85 14.27 -12.63
N PHE A 296 5.79 15.01 -12.28
CA PHE A 296 4.87 14.65 -11.21
C PHE A 296 3.96 13.47 -11.57
N GLU A 297 3.41 13.43 -12.79
CA GLU A 297 2.64 12.27 -13.27
C GLU A 297 3.54 11.04 -13.45
N ASN A 298 4.77 11.22 -13.96
CA ASN A 298 5.73 10.12 -14.09
C ASN A 298 6.26 9.60 -12.74
N GLU A 299 6.43 10.44 -11.71
CA GLU A 299 6.76 9.96 -10.35
C GLU A 299 5.60 9.20 -9.71
N LEU A 300 4.35 9.60 -9.97
CA LEU A 300 3.15 8.87 -9.52
C LEU A 300 2.96 7.54 -10.26
N GLU A 301 3.24 7.48 -11.56
CA GLU A 301 3.16 6.23 -12.36
C GLU A 301 4.35 5.29 -12.13
N ALA A 302 5.56 5.83 -11.90
CA ALA A 302 6.73 5.03 -11.54
C ALA A 302 6.61 4.41 -10.13
N GLU A 303 5.83 5.01 -9.22
CA GLU A 303 5.48 4.42 -7.92
C GLU A 303 4.55 3.19 -8.03
N LEU A 304 3.97 2.91 -9.21
CA LEU A 304 3.15 1.70 -9.47
C LEU A 304 3.89 0.57 -10.20
N ASN A 305 5.11 0.80 -10.68
CA ASN A 305 5.82 -0.17 -11.53
C ASN A 305 7.32 -0.22 -11.23
N VAL A 306 7.70 -0.74 -10.06
CA VAL A 306 9.09 -1.14 -9.80
C VAL A 306 9.19 -2.66 -9.71
N ILE A 307 9.39 -3.28 -10.88
CA ILE A 307 9.94 -4.64 -11.00
C ILE A 307 11.47 -4.49 -10.92
N PRO A 308 12.18 -5.20 -10.04
CA PRO A 308 13.64 -5.17 -10.07
C PRO A 308 14.16 -5.98 -11.26
N GLU A 309 14.75 -5.31 -12.25
CA GLU A 309 15.52 -5.95 -13.32
C GLU A 309 16.79 -6.59 -12.74
N THR A 310 16.86 -7.91 -12.77
CA THR A 310 18.11 -8.66 -12.60
C THR A 310 18.81 -8.78 -13.95
N LYS A 311 20.04 -8.26 -14.04
CA LYS A 311 20.95 -8.43 -15.19
C LYS A 311 21.17 -9.93 -15.49
N PRO A 312 21.23 -10.35 -16.77
CA PRO A 312 21.58 -11.72 -17.12
C PRO A 312 23.10 -11.93 -17.00
N GLU A 313 23.51 -12.93 -16.23
CA GLU A 313 24.88 -13.46 -16.31
C GLU A 313 25.04 -14.28 -17.60
N ASN A 314 26.17 -14.03 -18.27
CA ASN A 314 26.62 -14.70 -19.49
C ASN A 314 26.65 -16.23 -19.33
N VAL A 315 26.00 -16.91 -20.29
CA VAL A 315 26.30 -18.31 -20.63
C VAL A 315 27.32 -18.28 -21.77
N LEU A 316 28.48 -18.90 -21.57
CA LEU A 316 29.37 -19.35 -22.64
C LEU A 316 29.43 -20.88 -22.63
N GLU A 317 29.50 -21.38 -23.85
CA GLU A 317 29.19 -22.72 -24.33
C GLU A 317 30.21 -23.81 -23.96
N GLU A 318 29.67 -25.05 -24.01
CA GLU A 318 30.26 -26.32 -24.47
C GLU A 318 31.74 -26.63 -24.19
N ASN A 319 31.98 -27.80 -23.57
CA ASN A 319 32.71 -28.86 -24.23
C ASN A 319 32.49 -30.26 -23.61
N THR A 320 32.54 -31.22 -24.52
CA THR A 320 32.36 -32.67 -24.50
C THR A 320 33.21 -33.48 -23.51
N SER A 321 32.68 -34.62 -23.03
CA SER A 321 33.08 -35.99 -23.44
C SER A 321 32.87 -37.06 -22.34
N ASP A 322 32.13 -38.10 -22.71
CA ASP A 322 32.31 -39.55 -22.49
C ASP A 322 32.44 -40.23 -21.11
N ASN A 323 31.57 -41.25 -20.97
CA ASN A 323 31.74 -42.58 -20.37
C ASN A 323 32.11 -42.72 -18.87
N GLU A 324 31.25 -43.37 -18.08
CA GLU A 324 31.27 -44.83 -17.88
C GLU A 324 30.14 -45.28 -16.92
N ILE A 325 29.70 -46.52 -17.14
CA ILE A 325 28.66 -47.26 -16.42
C ILE A 325 29.21 -47.80 -15.10
N SER A 326 28.48 -47.66 -13.98
CA SER A 326 28.47 -48.71 -12.94
C SER A 326 27.23 -48.64 -12.02
N THR A 327 26.51 -49.75 -12.04
CA THR A 327 25.47 -50.23 -11.12
C THR A 327 25.90 -50.26 -9.65
N VAL A 328 25.07 -49.71 -8.72
CA VAL A 328 24.83 -50.28 -7.38
C VAL A 328 23.39 -49.95 -6.90
N GLN A 329 22.78 -50.93 -6.24
CA GLN A 329 21.43 -51.07 -5.69
C GLN A 329 21.07 -50.15 -4.48
N PRO A 330 19.80 -50.15 -4.01
CA PRO A 330 19.19 -49.04 -3.26
C PRO A 330 19.34 -49.19 -1.74
N THR A 331 19.40 -48.05 -1.05
CA THR A 331 19.31 -47.97 0.42
C THR A 331 18.02 -47.26 0.81
N MET A 332 17.21 -47.94 1.63
CA MET A 332 16.01 -47.42 2.28
C MET A 332 16.34 -46.58 3.52
N VAL A 333 15.30 -45.89 4.03
CA VAL A 333 15.12 -45.27 5.37
C VAL A 333 15.61 -43.80 5.41
N ALA A 334 14.86 -42.78 5.84
CA ALA A 334 13.83 -42.69 6.87
C ALA A 334 12.72 -41.68 6.54
N GLU A 335 11.49 -41.99 6.97
CA GLU A 335 10.39 -41.05 7.18
C GLU A 335 10.70 -40.13 8.37
N GLU A 336 10.62 -38.81 8.18
CA GLU A 336 10.41 -37.88 9.29
C GLU A 336 9.01 -37.29 9.20
N THR A 337 8.19 -37.74 10.15
CA THR A 337 6.86 -37.24 10.47
C THR A 337 6.98 -35.88 11.13
N SER A 338 6.55 -34.81 10.45
CA SER A 338 6.34 -33.51 11.08
C SER A 338 4.85 -33.30 11.36
N GLN A 339 4.53 -33.29 12.65
CA GLN A 339 3.21 -33.08 13.22
C GLN A 339 2.69 -31.68 12.86
N SER A 340 1.51 -31.63 12.24
CA SER A 340 0.71 -30.43 12.08
C SER A 340 0.16 -29.98 13.44
N LYS A 341 0.60 -28.81 13.94
CA LYS A 341 -0.10 -28.09 15.01
C LYS A 341 -1.11 -27.13 14.38
N SER A 342 -2.39 -27.33 14.67
CA SER A 342 -3.48 -26.39 14.36
C SER A 342 -3.39 -25.16 15.28
N PRO A 343 -3.49 -23.92 14.76
CA PRO A 343 -3.66 -22.73 15.58
C PRO A 343 -5.08 -22.17 15.41
N CYS A 344 -5.99 -22.53 16.30
CA CYS A 344 -7.31 -21.91 16.40
C CYS A 344 -7.84 -21.99 17.85
N ASP A 345 -7.08 -21.42 18.80
CA ASP A 345 -7.66 -21.06 20.10
C ASP A 345 -7.84 -19.54 20.14
N ALA A 346 -9.09 -19.13 20.36
CA ALA A 346 -9.46 -17.76 20.70
C ALA A 346 -9.28 -17.56 22.22
N PRO A 347 -8.93 -16.34 22.68
CA PRO A 347 -8.91 -16.06 24.11
C PRO A 347 -10.35 -15.97 24.64
N GLU A 348 -10.63 -16.73 25.70
CA GLU A 348 -11.82 -16.54 26.53
C GLU A 348 -11.83 -15.12 27.12
N SER A 349 -12.93 -14.41 26.89
CA SER A 349 -13.30 -13.21 27.63
C SER A 349 -13.60 -13.57 29.09
N PRO A 350 -13.09 -12.82 30.09
CA PRO A 350 -13.33 -13.13 31.49
C PRO A 350 -14.79 -12.85 31.84
N ASN A 351 -15.41 -13.87 32.42
CA ASN A 351 -16.77 -13.81 32.91
C ASN A 351 -16.85 -12.93 34.17
N ARG A 352 -18.03 -12.35 34.33
CA ARG A 352 -18.42 -11.33 35.30
C ARG A 352 -19.19 -12.03 36.42
N ASP A 353 -18.61 -12.13 37.60
CA ASP A 353 -19.30 -12.43 38.88
C ASP A 353 -18.79 -11.40 39.90
N LEU A 354 -19.58 -10.40 40.29
CA LEU A 354 -20.45 -10.39 41.48
C LEU A 354 -19.74 -10.77 42.79
N GLN A 355 -19.16 -9.76 43.43
CA GLN A 355 -19.46 -9.38 44.82
C GLN A 355 -19.23 -7.88 45.02
#